data_AF-A0A168NP62-F1
#
_entry.id   AF-A0A168NP62-F1
#
_cell.length_a   1.000
_cell.length_b   1.000
_cell.length_c   1.000
_cell.angle_alpha   90.00
_cell.angle_beta   90.00
_cell.angle_gamma   90.00
#
_symmetry.space_group_name_H-M   'P 1'
#
loop_
_entity.id
_entity.type
_entity.pdbx_description
1 polymer ?
#
loop_
_entity_poly.entity_id
_entity_poly.type
_entity_poly.pdbx_seq_one_letter_code
_entity_poly.pdbx_strand_id
1 'polypeptide(L)'
;MGMFSWKCAVSKLSIANVHSGQSPKRSQCYLITPTQSIYEDAYDGYGVFGGKDVYELLGDGDRDKGIKNDLSGKGKFEIKIVLKQFYKGQTYDQLLESESCPDQGFFYS
;
A
#
# COMPACT_ATOMS: atom_id res chain seq x y z
N MET A 1 -7.38 15.85 -1.51
CA MET A 1 -6.73 14.67 -2.11
C MET A 1 -7.56 13.46 -1.72
N GLY A 2 -7.85 12.57 -2.67
CA GLY A 2 -8.62 11.34 -2.42
C GLY A 2 -7.83 10.31 -1.61
N MET A 3 -8.46 9.21 -1.23
CA MET A 3 -7.80 8.11 -0.53
C MET A 3 -7.03 7.24 -1.54
N PHE A 4 -5.86 6.74 -1.13
CA PHE A 4 -5.08 5.76 -1.87
C PHE A 4 -5.48 4.35 -1.44
N SER A 5 -5.80 3.52 -2.42
CA SER A 5 -6.06 2.10 -2.22
C SER A 5 -5.30 1.28 -3.26
N TRP A 6 -4.83 0.13 -2.84
CA TRP A 6 -4.11 -0.83 -3.67
C TRP A 6 -4.76 -2.19 -3.59
N LYS A 7 -4.46 -3.06 -4.55
CA LYS A 7 -4.74 -4.49 -4.43
C LYS A 7 -3.58 -5.20 -3.76
N CYS A 8 -3.90 -6.15 -2.88
CA CYS A 8 -2.96 -7.09 -2.30
C CYS A 8 -2.17 -7.80 -3.41
N ALA A 9 -0.84 -7.73 -3.37
CA ALA A 9 0.04 -8.33 -4.37
C ALA A 9 -0.20 -9.84 -4.54
N VAL A 10 -0.60 -10.52 -3.46
CA VAL A 10 -0.85 -11.97 -3.43
C VAL A 10 -2.30 -12.30 -3.80
N SER A 11 -3.27 -11.81 -3.04
CA SER A 11 -4.67 -12.22 -3.18
C SER A 11 -5.48 -11.40 -4.18
N LYS A 12 -4.90 -10.30 -4.68
CA LYS A 12 -5.56 -9.31 -5.55
C LYS A 12 -6.81 -8.64 -4.95
N LEU A 13 -7.12 -8.91 -3.69
CA LEU A 13 -8.17 -8.23 -2.94
C LEU A 13 -7.75 -6.80 -2.64
N SER A 14 -8.70 -5.88 -2.61
CA SER A 14 -8.41 -4.51 -2.21
C SER A 14 -7.97 -4.42 -0.75
N ILE A 15 -6.99 -3.56 -0.49
CA ILE A 15 -6.62 -3.09 0.84
C ILE A 15 -7.61 -1.99 1.22
N ALA A 16 -8.55 -2.34 2.09
CA ALA A 16 -9.59 -1.42 2.51
C ALA A 16 -9.05 -0.51 3.62
N ASN A 17 -9.43 0.76 3.62
CA ASN A 17 -9.16 1.62 4.77
C ASN A 17 -10.10 1.30 5.94
N VAL A 18 -9.74 1.74 7.14
CA VAL A 18 -10.56 1.56 8.36
C VAL A 18 -11.92 2.27 8.31
N HIS A 19 -12.11 3.25 7.42
CA HIS A 19 -13.36 4.00 7.25
C HIS A 19 -14.35 3.35 6.28
N SER A 20 -13.94 2.30 5.56
CA SER A 20 -14.72 1.69 4.49
C SER A 20 -15.87 0.77 4.94
N GLY A 21 -16.02 0.54 6.26
CA GLY A 21 -17.00 -0.40 6.82
C GLY A 21 -16.68 -1.89 6.55
N GLN A 22 -15.57 -2.17 5.88
CA GLN A 22 -15.10 -3.53 5.61
C GLN A 22 -14.52 -4.19 6.87
N SER A 23 -14.35 -5.52 6.82
CA SER A 23 -13.71 -6.25 7.91
C SER A 23 -12.34 -5.66 8.26
N PRO A 24 -11.96 -5.52 9.56
CA PRO A 24 -10.64 -5.05 9.96
C PRO A 24 -9.46 -5.84 9.37
N LYS A 25 -9.70 -7.10 8.96
CA LYS A 25 -8.70 -7.91 8.26
C LYS A 25 -8.32 -7.34 6.88
N ARG A 26 -9.15 -6.47 6.31
CA ARG A 26 -8.89 -5.80 5.02
C ARG A 26 -8.08 -4.50 5.17
N SER A 27 -7.91 -3.98 6.38
CA SER A 27 -7.03 -2.84 6.68
C SER A 27 -5.68 -3.26 7.28
N GLN A 28 -5.58 -4.47 7.81
CA GLN A 28 -4.31 -5.04 8.29
C GLN A 28 -3.43 -5.51 7.12
N CYS A 29 -2.28 -4.87 6.93
CA CYS A 29 -1.41 -5.16 5.79
C CYS A 29 0.07 -4.93 6.10
N TYR A 30 0.92 -5.37 5.17
CA TYR A 30 2.34 -5.08 5.17
C TYR A 30 2.70 -4.33 3.90
N LEU A 31 3.43 -3.23 4.05
CA LEU A 31 4.21 -2.65 2.96
C LEU A 31 5.53 -3.40 2.87
N ILE A 32 5.77 -4.04 1.74
CA ILE A 32 7.02 -4.75 1.47
C ILE A 32 7.88 -3.85 0.59
N THR A 33 9.01 -3.41 1.14
CA THR A 33 10.01 -2.62 0.41
C THR A 33 11.25 -3.48 0.15
N PRO A 34 12.16 -3.06 -0.73
CA PRO A 34 13.43 -3.78 -0.94
C PRO A 34 14.30 -3.91 0.33
N THR A 35 14.10 -3.05 1.33
CA THR A 35 14.94 -3.00 2.54
C THR A 35 14.27 -3.61 3.78
N GLN A 36 12.94 -3.56 3.86
CA GLN A 36 12.20 -3.96 5.06
C GLN A 36 10.72 -4.26 4.75
N SER A 37 10.09 -5.04 5.63
CA SER A 37 8.64 -5.21 5.68
C SER A 37 8.06 -4.39 6.82
N ILE A 38 7.10 -3.52 6.53
CA ILE A 38 6.50 -2.60 7.51
C ILE A 38 5.05 -3.03 7.74
N TYR A 39 4.69 -3.30 8.99
CA TYR A 39 3.33 -3.69 9.35
C TYR A 39 2.45 -2.47 9.60
N GLU A 40 1.22 -2.53 9.12
CA GLU A 40 0.14 -1.57 9.37
C GLU A 40 -1.08 -2.35 9.87
N ASP A 41 -1.56 -2.05 11.08
CA ASP A 41 -2.70 -2.72 11.67
C ASP A 41 -4.04 -2.06 11.30
N ALA A 42 -4.01 -0.79 10.91
CA ALA A 42 -5.19 0.03 10.71
C ALA A 42 -4.97 1.00 9.53
N TYR A 43 -4.77 0.45 8.32
CA TYR A 43 -4.50 1.27 7.14
C TYR A 43 -5.58 2.36 6.92
N ASP A 44 -5.14 3.61 6.89
CA ASP A 44 -6.01 4.79 6.88
C ASP A 44 -6.37 5.27 5.46
N GLY A 45 -5.70 4.74 4.43
CA GLY A 45 -5.95 5.15 3.05
C GLY A 45 -5.08 6.29 2.54
N TYR A 46 -3.96 6.62 3.21
CA TYR A 46 -3.10 7.74 2.80
C TYR A 46 -1.68 7.34 2.41
N GLY A 47 -1.43 6.05 2.14
CA GLY A 47 -0.09 5.55 1.80
C GLY A 47 0.88 5.52 2.99
N VAL A 48 0.36 5.63 4.22
CA VAL A 48 1.15 5.52 5.45
C VAL A 48 1.02 4.11 5.99
N PHE A 49 2.16 3.49 6.30
CA PHE A 49 2.24 2.14 6.85
C PHE A 49 3.22 2.14 8.02
N GLY A 50 2.78 1.76 9.21
CA GLY A 50 3.62 1.72 10.41
C GLY A 50 4.31 3.05 10.70
N GLY A 51 3.64 4.17 10.40
CA GLY A 51 4.18 5.53 10.54
C GLY A 51 5.15 5.98 9.44
N LYS A 52 5.36 5.19 8.37
CA LYS A 52 6.18 5.56 7.21
C LYS A 52 5.31 5.81 5.99
N ASP A 53 5.47 6.97 5.36
CA ASP A 53 4.77 7.31 4.13
C ASP A 53 5.51 6.72 2.91
N VAL A 54 4.82 5.90 2.12
CA VAL A 54 5.40 5.25 0.93
C VAL A 54 5.86 6.27 -0.11
N TYR A 55 5.17 7.39 -0.25
CA TYR A 55 5.53 8.43 -1.21
C TYR A 55 6.73 9.23 -0.73
N GLU A 56 6.88 9.47 0.57
CA GLU A 56 8.14 10.03 1.09
C GLU A 56 9.32 9.08 0.83
N LEU A 57 9.12 7.75 0.98
CA LEU A 57 10.16 6.77 0.64
C LEU A 57 10.54 6.80 -0.85
N LEU A 58 9.56 6.96 -1.74
CA LEU A 58 9.77 7.08 -3.19
C LEU A 58 10.38 8.43 -3.61
N GLY A 59 10.18 9.47 -2.79
CA GLY A 59 10.55 10.85 -3.08
C GLY A 59 11.74 11.41 -2.32
N ASP A 60 12.49 10.58 -1.57
CA ASP A 60 13.61 11.04 -0.71
C ASP A 60 13.17 11.99 0.43
N GLY A 61 12.02 11.72 1.04
CA GLY A 61 11.43 12.58 2.06
C GLY A 61 10.51 13.68 1.51
N ASP A 62 10.39 13.80 0.18
CA ASP A 62 9.42 14.68 -0.47
C ASP A 62 8.25 13.85 -1.02
N ARG A 63 7.11 13.93 -0.34
CA ARG A 63 5.88 13.23 -0.72
C ARG A 63 5.40 13.58 -2.13
N ASP A 64 5.39 14.86 -2.48
CA ASP A 64 4.87 15.33 -3.78
C ASP A 64 5.75 14.86 -4.93
N LYS A 65 7.08 14.87 -4.71
CA LYS A 65 8.04 14.27 -5.62
C LYS A 65 7.82 12.77 -5.75
N GLY A 66 7.57 12.07 -4.65
CA GLY A 66 7.24 10.64 -4.63
C GLY A 66 6.02 10.29 -5.47
N ILE A 67 4.92 11.03 -5.29
CA ILE A 67 3.69 10.85 -6.09
C ILE A 67 3.96 11.07 -7.57
N LYS A 68 4.71 12.12 -7.94
CA LYS A 68 5.09 12.38 -9.34
C LYS A 68 5.98 11.27 -9.91
N ASN A 69 6.90 10.75 -9.11
CA ASN A 69 7.76 9.64 -9.51
C ASN A 69 6.95 8.36 -9.76
N ASP A 70 6.03 8.03 -8.86
CA ASP A 70 5.12 6.88 -9.00
C ASP A 70 4.27 6.99 -10.28
N LEU A 71 3.58 8.13 -10.47
CA LEU A 71 2.74 8.39 -11.65
C LEU A 71 3.53 8.41 -12.98
N SER A 72 4.82 8.74 -12.95
CA SER A 72 5.68 8.75 -14.14
C SER A 72 6.42 7.43 -14.38
N GLY A 73 6.21 6.41 -13.54
CA GLY A 73 6.93 5.13 -13.60
C GLY A 73 8.42 5.25 -13.24
N LYS A 74 8.80 6.33 -12.53
CA LYS A 74 10.17 6.62 -12.06
C LYS A 74 10.31 6.45 -10.55
N GLY A 75 9.37 5.76 -9.90
CA GLY A 75 9.46 5.40 -8.49
C GLY A 75 10.75 4.62 -8.22
N LYS A 76 11.33 4.80 -7.03
CA LYS A 76 12.52 4.05 -6.61
C LYS A 76 12.29 2.54 -6.52
N PHE A 77 11.06 2.15 -6.24
CA PHE A 77 10.60 0.77 -6.18
C PHE A 77 9.10 0.75 -6.47
N GLU A 78 8.59 -0.42 -6.84
CA GLU A 78 7.16 -0.68 -7.05
C GLU A 78 6.49 -0.86 -5.69
N ILE A 79 5.32 -0.26 -5.49
CA ILE A 79 4.57 -0.42 -4.25
C ILE A 79 4.05 -1.86 -4.20
N LYS A 80 4.42 -2.60 -3.16
CA LYS A 80 3.98 -3.99 -2.94
C LYS A 80 3.36 -4.11 -1.56
N ILE A 81 2.06 -4.38 -1.51
CA ILE A 81 1.30 -4.44 -0.26
C ILE A 81 0.66 -5.82 -0.14
N VAL A 82 0.77 -6.45 1.02
CA VAL A 82 0.21 -7.78 1.29
C VAL A 82 -0.68 -7.72 2.53
N LEU A 83 -1.93 -8.15 2.41
CA LEU A 83 -2.81 -8.28 3.59
C LEU A 83 -2.21 -9.24 4.62
N LYS A 84 -2.36 -8.93 5.91
CA LYS A 84 -1.81 -9.71 7.03
C LYS A 84 -2.14 -11.20 6.92
N GLN A 85 -3.36 -11.54 6.52
CA GLN A 85 -3.81 -12.93 6.39
C GLN A 85 -3.11 -13.74 5.27
N PHE A 86 -2.51 -13.07 4.28
CA PHE A 86 -1.79 -13.71 3.17
C PHE A 86 -0.26 -13.55 3.28
N TYR A 87 0.22 -12.78 4.26
CA TYR A 87 1.64 -12.61 4.50
C TYR A 87 2.23 -13.86 5.17
N LYS A 88 3.21 -14.47 4.52
CA LYS A 88 3.95 -15.66 4.96
C LYS A 88 5.45 -15.40 5.12
N GLY A 89 5.86 -14.13 5.16
CA GLY A 89 7.28 -13.74 5.16
C GLY A 89 7.87 -13.63 3.76
N GLN A 90 7.05 -13.36 2.73
CA GLN A 90 7.54 -13.17 1.37
C GLN A 90 8.43 -11.93 1.27
N THR A 91 9.51 -12.02 0.49
CA THR A 91 10.41 -10.89 0.21
C THR A 91 9.91 -10.06 -0.97
N TYR A 92 10.50 -8.88 -1.16
CA TYR A 92 10.12 -7.94 -2.22
C TYR A 92 10.21 -8.56 -3.63
N ASP A 93 11.24 -9.37 -3.90
CA ASP A 93 11.48 -9.98 -5.21
C ASP A 93 10.51 -11.11 -5.54
N GLN A 94 9.87 -11.70 -4.53
CA GLN A 94 8.89 -12.78 -4.69
C GLN A 94 7.48 -12.26 -5.01
N LEU A 95 7.24 -10.96 -4.81
CA LEU A 95 5.95 -10.33 -4.95
C LEU A 95 5.87 -9.57 -6.27
N LEU A 96 4.69 -9.59 -6.88
CA LEU A 96 4.35 -8.70 -7.99
C LEU A 96 3.98 -7.32 -7.44
N GLU A 97 4.02 -6.30 -8.30
CA GLU A 97 3.51 -4.98 -7.97
C GLU A 97 2.04 -5.02 -7.51
N SER A 98 1.72 -4.17 -6.54
CA SER A 98 0.34 -3.93 -6.13
C SER A 98 -0.29 -2.93 -7.08
N GLU A 99 -1.27 -3.39 -7.86
CA GLU A 99 -2.06 -2.52 -8.72
C GLU A 99 -2.81 -1.47 -7.90
N SER A 100 -2.90 -0.25 -8.44
CA SER A 100 -3.81 0.77 -7.91
C SER A 100 -5.25 0.26 -7.96
N CYS A 101 -5.97 0.35 -6.83
CA CYS A 101 -7.36 -0.01 -6.79
C CYS A 101 -8.20 1.15 -7.37
N PRO A 102 -9.01 0.92 -8.41
CA PRO A 102 -9.80 1.97 -9.06
C PRO A 102 -10.80 2.62 -8.11
N ASP A 103 -11.22 1.91 -7.06
CA ASP A 103 -12.15 2.42 -6.06
C ASP A 103 -11.50 3.46 -5.12
N GLN A 104 -10.19 3.73 -5.20
CA GLN A 104 -9.46 4.80 -4.48
C GLN A 104 -10.01 5.13 -3.07
N GLY A 105 -10.27 4.09 -2.28
CA GLY A 105 -10.77 4.24 -0.91
C GLY A 105 -12.18 4.80 -0.75
N PHE A 106 -12.98 4.92 -1.81
CA PHE A 106 -14.42 5.12 -1.69
C PHE A 106 -15.05 3.94 -0.94
N PHE A 107 -16.10 4.26 -0.18
CA PHE A 107 -16.93 3.29 0.52
C PHE A 107 -17.31 2.16 -0.45
N TYR A 108 -16.77 0.97 -0.21
CA TYR A 108 -17.24 -0.25 -0.86
C TYR A 108 -18.72 -0.41 -0.49
N SER A 109 -19.63 -0.04 -1.39
CA SER A 109 -21.08 -0.24 -1.23
C SER A 109 -21.44 -1.71 -1.38
#